data_AF-A0A812ZMA2-F1
#
_entry.id   AF-A0A812ZMA2-F1
#
_cell.length_a   1.000
_cell.length_b   1.000
_cell.length_c   1.000
_cell.angle_alpha   90.00
_cell.angle_beta   90.00
_cell.angle_gamma   90.00
#
_symmetry.space_group_name_H-M   'P 1'
#
loop_
_entity.id
_entity.type
_entity.pdbx_description
1 polymer ?
#
loop_
_entity_poly.entity_id
_entity_poly.type
_entity_poly.pdbx_seq_one_letter_code
_entity_poly.pdbx_strand_id
1 'polypeptide(L)'
;MADDHLDTEIAGYRAGRVLRVLGRPLRVTEPCVGLGGLRRLCELSGSQYLSTQGFDTEASLLPYYNNLQRFCGASGVQALRLGTDGDVEKVNPESLLPVEAIVAGPPCQPWAGTGQQQGTADARASVMDVCIGWIIAQAWQGQLLAFAVENSPRLRGTPYLRELLQRLRACIPMFAVSVEVHDLCQLCPQHRERLWIRGLRRDCLRGLPGLPPPLSMKDLGGKVKVPLETVLVEKHGDGKVLKPTDPGSLSPNMQCNLAAYLTRVQGDIENGKAGEIAVIELDRNPLKDFGGGIVYDGTPPLRTKGPKLWLLRTQDVKEKRPWQEHSLHRYMLQEEKAMLQGHEPRTPWLFSSQTQAEKAIGNAYHPLHLGIMLCPLLEIAFLQGKLKSEPQTITQEELWQLTPPPEAALAAQLSEGDEMDEDEQAAVHPEPTMPLPIKVKVEPGCKTWAVHPEPTMPLPIKVKVEPECKTWAVHPEPTMPLPIKVETWASGRLKMERSKRDSVVNLASPQRRVRRKRGDC
;
A
#
# COMPACT_ATOMS: atom_id res chain seq x y z
N MET A 1 -14.10 28.10 20.36
CA MET A 1 -13.57 26.90 19.73
C MET A 1 -13.22 27.30 18.32
N ALA A 2 -11.96 27.68 18.11
CA ALA A 2 -11.45 27.93 16.77
C ALA A 2 -11.22 26.55 16.14
N ASP A 3 -11.75 26.34 14.95
CA ASP A 3 -11.57 25.10 14.19
C ASP A 3 -10.09 24.88 13.90
N ASP A 4 -9.45 24.00 14.67
CA ASP A 4 -8.23 23.29 14.26
C ASP A 4 -8.61 22.32 13.14
N HIS A 5 -8.98 22.88 11.98
CA HIS A 5 -9.22 22.11 10.77
C HIS A 5 -7.98 21.26 10.49
N LEU A 6 -8.22 19.95 10.47
CA LEU A 6 -7.25 18.87 10.32
C LEU A 6 -6.07 19.27 9.43
N ASP A 7 -4.86 19.21 9.96
CA ASP A 7 -3.60 19.47 9.26
C ASP A 7 -3.50 18.72 7.90
N THR A 8 -4.16 17.56 7.78
CA THR A 8 -4.31 16.78 6.53
C THR A 8 -5.11 17.53 5.44
N GLU A 9 -6.16 18.26 5.79
CA GLU A 9 -6.94 19.08 4.84
C GLU A 9 -6.09 20.24 4.32
N ILE A 10 -5.33 20.90 5.21
CA ILE A 10 -4.39 21.96 4.80
C ILE A 10 -3.28 21.39 3.90
N ALA A 11 -2.73 20.24 4.25
CA ALA A 11 -1.75 19.54 3.42
C ALA A 11 -2.34 19.19 2.05
N GLY A 12 -3.56 18.65 2.00
CA GLY A 12 -4.25 18.33 0.75
C GLY A 12 -4.55 19.57 -0.08
N TYR A 13 -4.95 20.66 0.58
CA TYR A 13 -5.19 21.97 -0.03
C TYR A 13 -3.94 22.58 -0.67
N ARG A 14 -2.79 22.39 -0.02
CA ARG A 14 -1.48 22.83 -0.54
C ARG A 14 -0.98 21.91 -1.64
N ALA A 15 -1.04 20.60 -1.43
CA ALA A 15 -0.59 19.59 -2.39
C ALA A 15 -1.35 19.71 -3.72
N GLY A 16 -2.68 19.83 -3.67
CA GLY A 16 -3.53 19.95 -4.86
C GLY A 16 -3.71 21.37 -5.38
N ARG A 17 -2.82 22.32 -5.05
CA ARG A 17 -2.97 23.74 -5.45
C ARG A 17 -3.23 23.90 -6.95
N VAL A 18 -2.48 23.21 -7.81
CA VAL A 18 -2.66 23.30 -9.27
C VAL A 18 -4.05 22.83 -9.71
N LEU A 19 -4.60 21.79 -9.08
CA LEU A 19 -5.94 21.27 -9.40
C LEU A 19 -7.01 22.33 -9.12
N ARG A 20 -6.84 23.13 -8.08
CA ARG A 20 -7.75 24.25 -7.76
C ARG A 20 -7.65 25.37 -8.79
N VAL A 21 -6.44 25.75 -9.18
CA VAL A 21 -6.20 26.90 -10.06
C VAL A 21 -6.53 26.61 -11.52
N LEU A 22 -6.56 25.33 -11.93
CA LEU A 22 -6.93 24.91 -13.29
C LEU A 22 -8.33 25.38 -13.71
N GLY A 23 -9.24 25.61 -12.75
CA GLY A 23 -10.58 26.16 -13.01
C GLY A 23 -11.53 25.22 -13.75
N ARG A 24 -11.11 23.99 -14.06
CA ARG A 24 -11.92 22.91 -14.63
C ARG A 24 -11.45 21.54 -14.13
N PRO A 25 -12.24 20.47 -14.27
CA PRO A 25 -11.78 19.13 -13.99
C PRO A 25 -10.61 18.71 -14.90
N LEU A 26 -9.62 18.03 -14.32
CA LEU A 26 -8.55 17.37 -15.03
C LEU A 26 -9.09 16.12 -15.74
N ARG A 27 -8.75 15.91 -17.03
CA ARG A 27 -9.13 14.67 -17.72
C ARG A 27 -8.16 13.56 -17.38
N VAL A 28 -8.65 12.53 -16.69
CA VAL A 28 -7.82 11.43 -16.18
C VAL A 28 -8.43 10.07 -16.46
N THR A 29 -7.55 9.12 -16.78
CA THR A 29 -7.85 7.68 -16.76
C THR A 29 -7.23 7.05 -15.51
N GLU A 30 -8.03 6.30 -14.76
CA GLU A 30 -7.62 5.66 -13.49
C GLU A 30 -7.79 4.14 -13.55
N PRO A 31 -6.82 3.38 -14.07
CA PRO A 31 -6.82 1.93 -13.92
C PRO A 31 -6.51 1.54 -12.46
N CYS A 32 -7.25 0.57 -11.94
CA CYS A 32 -7.20 0.16 -10.53
C CYS A 32 -7.56 1.33 -9.58
N VAL A 33 -8.71 1.96 -9.81
CA VAL A 33 -9.10 3.22 -9.13
C VAL A 33 -9.31 3.08 -7.62
N GLY A 34 -9.65 1.89 -7.10
CA GLY A 34 -9.87 1.65 -5.68
C GLY A 34 -10.91 2.61 -5.07
N LEU A 35 -10.54 3.32 -4.00
CA LEU A 35 -11.40 4.30 -3.33
C LEU A 35 -11.48 5.68 -4.03
N GLY A 36 -10.75 5.87 -5.14
CA GLY A 36 -10.65 7.13 -5.87
C GLY A 36 -9.79 8.14 -5.13
N GLY A 37 -8.49 7.85 -4.98
CA GLY A 37 -7.59 8.74 -4.25
C GLY A 37 -7.38 10.09 -4.96
N LEU A 38 -7.40 10.14 -6.30
CA LEU A 38 -7.40 11.40 -7.04
C LEU A 38 -8.67 12.22 -6.80
N ARG A 39 -9.86 11.58 -6.83
CA ARG A 39 -11.11 12.24 -6.44
C ARG A 39 -10.98 12.89 -5.08
N ARG A 40 -10.48 12.13 -4.10
CA ARG A 40 -10.31 12.64 -2.74
C ARG A 40 -9.31 13.78 -2.67
N LEU A 41 -8.21 13.74 -3.43
CA LEU A 41 -7.27 14.84 -3.53
C LEU A 41 -7.91 16.10 -4.15
N CYS A 42 -8.75 15.95 -5.18
CA CYS A 42 -9.50 17.07 -5.75
C CYS A 42 -10.44 17.69 -4.71
N GLU A 43 -11.17 16.88 -3.94
CA GLU A 43 -12.04 17.35 -2.86
C GLU A 43 -11.25 18.11 -1.79
N LEU A 44 -10.14 17.53 -1.30
CA LEU A 44 -9.27 18.18 -0.30
C LEU A 44 -8.66 19.49 -0.81
N SER A 45 -8.46 19.62 -2.12
CA SER A 45 -7.92 20.84 -2.74
C SER A 45 -8.97 21.90 -3.07
N GLY A 46 -10.25 21.60 -2.86
CA GLY A 46 -11.37 22.46 -3.28
C GLY A 46 -11.52 22.52 -4.79
N SER A 47 -11.02 21.52 -5.52
CA SER A 47 -11.15 21.38 -6.97
C SER A 47 -12.34 20.49 -7.34
N GLN A 48 -12.70 20.50 -8.63
CA GLN A 48 -13.73 19.64 -9.18
C GLN A 48 -13.10 18.35 -9.70
N TYR A 49 -13.70 17.23 -9.32
CA TYR A 49 -13.35 15.92 -9.86
C TYR A 49 -14.35 15.49 -10.93
N LEU A 50 -13.82 15.02 -12.06
CA LEU A 50 -14.57 14.32 -13.09
C LEU A 50 -13.69 13.18 -13.59
N SER A 51 -13.99 11.95 -13.17
CA SER A 51 -13.35 10.78 -13.77
C SER A 51 -13.72 10.76 -15.25
N THR A 52 -12.72 10.76 -16.13
CA THR A 52 -12.99 10.56 -17.55
C THR A 52 -13.26 9.09 -17.81
N GLN A 53 -12.45 8.20 -17.22
CA GLN A 53 -12.61 6.75 -17.26
C GLN A 53 -11.90 6.12 -16.05
N GLY A 54 -12.60 5.37 -15.21
CA GLY A 54 -11.98 4.64 -14.09
C GLY A 54 -12.33 3.17 -14.14
N PHE A 55 -11.39 2.30 -13.75
CA PHE A 55 -11.53 0.86 -13.88
C PHE A 55 -11.09 0.15 -12.60
N ASP A 56 -11.88 -0.81 -12.13
CA ASP A 56 -11.48 -1.72 -11.05
C ASP A 56 -12.21 -3.07 -11.15
N THR A 57 -11.51 -4.17 -10.90
CA THR A 57 -12.15 -5.50 -10.90
C THR A 57 -12.95 -5.76 -9.62
N GLU A 58 -12.81 -4.92 -8.60
CA GLU A 58 -13.48 -5.07 -7.32
C GLU A 58 -14.94 -4.61 -7.36
N ALA A 59 -15.85 -5.54 -7.68
CA ALA A 59 -17.28 -5.28 -7.69
C ALA A 59 -17.85 -4.80 -6.34
N SER A 60 -17.16 -5.09 -5.22
CA SER A 60 -17.58 -4.62 -3.89
C SER A 60 -17.42 -3.11 -3.67
N LEU A 61 -16.78 -2.39 -4.60
CA LEU A 61 -16.76 -0.93 -4.62
C LEU A 61 -18.07 -0.31 -5.12
N LEU A 62 -18.93 -1.08 -5.80
CA LEU A 62 -20.17 -0.54 -6.38
C LEU A 62 -21.11 0.09 -5.34
N PRO A 63 -21.42 -0.56 -4.21
CA PRO A 63 -22.20 0.08 -3.14
C PRO A 63 -21.56 1.37 -2.62
N TYR A 64 -20.23 1.39 -2.48
CA TYR A 64 -19.48 2.57 -2.04
C TYR A 64 -19.69 3.74 -3.00
N TYR A 65 -19.48 3.57 -4.30
CA TYR A 65 -19.64 4.65 -5.27
C TYR A 65 -21.10 5.10 -5.44
N ASN A 66 -22.07 4.16 -5.39
CA ASN A 66 -23.49 4.50 -5.42
C ASN A 66 -23.90 5.34 -4.20
N ASN A 67 -23.45 4.94 -3.01
CA ASN A 67 -23.74 5.66 -1.77
C ASN A 67 -23.01 7.01 -1.72
N LEU A 68 -21.78 7.08 -2.23
CA LEU A 68 -21.02 8.31 -2.35
C LEU A 68 -21.76 9.32 -3.25
N GLN A 69 -22.27 8.89 -4.41
CA GLN A 69 -23.08 9.74 -5.27
C GLN A 69 -24.38 10.18 -4.58
N ARG A 70 -25.09 9.23 -3.95
CA ARG A 70 -26.39 9.45 -3.34
C ARG A 70 -26.35 10.37 -2.12
N PHE A 71 -25.37 10.20 -1.24
CA PHE A 71 -25.32 10.85 0.07
C PHE A 71 -24.29 11.97 0.16
N CYS A 72 -23.30 11.99 -0.73
CA CYS A 72 -22.24 13.00 -0.73
C CYS A 72 -22.30 13.90 -1.98
N GLY A 73 -23.21 13.63 -2.92
CA GLY A 73 -23.35 14.41 -4.14
C GLY A 73 -22.14 14.30 -5.08
N ALA A 74 -21.33 13.25 -4.95
CA ALA A 74 -20.11 13.10 -5.74
C ALA A 74 -20.44 12.98 -7.23
N SER A 75 -19.91 13.89 -8.03
CA SER A 75 -19.96 13.85 -9.50
C SER A 75 -18.84 12.98 -10.07
N GLY A 76 -19.00 12.53 -11.32
CA GLY A 76 -17.93 11.85 -12.06
C GLY A 76 -17.74 10.37 -11.71
N VAL A 77 -18.71 9.74 -11.03
CA VAL A 77 -18.72 8.28 -10.84
C VAL A 77 -19.33 7.52 -12.02
N GLN A 78 -19.98 8.23 -12.95
CA GLN A 78 -20.69 7.63 -14.09
C GLN A 78 -19.75 6.94 -15.08
N ALA A 79 -18.49 7.37 -15.14
CA ALA A 79 -17.47 6.80 -16.01
C ALA A 79 -16.69 5.66 -15.35
N LEU A 80 -17.06 5.24 -14.14
CA LEU A 80 -16.43 4.13 -13.45
C LEU A 80 -16.98 2.81 -13.95
N ARG A 81 -16.07 1.90 -14.31
CA ARG A 81 -16.37 0.52 -14.66
C ARG A 81 -15.82 -0.39 -13.57
N LEU A 82 -16.70 -1.18 -12.96
CA LEU A 82 -16.38 -2.01 -11.81
C LEU A 82 -16.69 -3.49 -12.11
N GLY A 83 -16.02 -4.41 -11.42
CA GLY A 83 -16.23 -5.84 -11.63
C GLY A 83 -15.64 -6.30 -12.96
N THR A 84 -16.38 -7.13 -13.70
CA THR A 84 -15.91 -7.65 -14.99
C THR A 84 -15.67 -6.57 -16.04
N ASP A 85 -16.44 -5.49 -16.00
CA ASP A 85 -16.33 -4.36 -16.95
C ASP A 85 -15.17 -3.43 -16.57
N GLY A 86 -14.69 -3.53 -15.33
CA GLY A 86 -13.51 -2.82 -14.82
C GLY A 86 -12.21 -3.59 -14.99
N ASP A 87 -12.24 -4.74 -15.67
CA ASP A 87 -11.04 -5.53 -15.98
C ASP A 87 -10.23 -4.86 -17.09
N VAL A 88 -9.15 -4.18 -16.69
CA VAL A 88 -8.29 -3.41 -17.58
C VAL A 88 -7.62 -4.28 -18.65
N GLU A 89 -7.40 -5.57 -18.39
CA GLU A 89 -6.77 -6.48 -19.34
C GLU A 89 -7.67 -6.78 -20.55
N LYS A 90 -8.98 -6.51 -20.43
CA LYS A 90 -9.98 -6.72 -21.48
C LYS A 90 -10.32 -5.46 -22.28
N VAL A 91 -9.79 -4.30 -21.89
CA VAL A 91 -10.09 -3.03 -22.56
C VAL A 91 -9.12 -2.82 -23.70
N ASN A 92 -9.64 -2.53 -24.89
CA ASN A 92 -8.80 -2.10 -26.01
C ASN A 92 -8.22 -0.71 -25.72
N PRO A 93 -6.88 -0.52 -25.64
CA PRO A 93 -6.26 0.78 -25.39
C PRO A 93 -6.66 1.85 -26.42
N GLU A 94 -6.93 1.48 -27.67
CA GLU A 94 -7.37 2.42 -28.72
C GLU A 94 -8.79 2.97 -28.49
N SER A 95 -9.58 2.28 -27.67
CA SER A 95 -10.94 2.73 -27.31
C SER A 95 -10.96 3.72 -26.15
N LEU A 96 -9.81 3.95 -25.50
CA LEU A 96 -9.69 4.89 -24.40
C LEU A 96 -9.82 6.32 -24.91
N LEU A 97 -10.64 7.12 -24.22
CA LEU A 97 -10.69 8.55 -24.45
C LEU A 97 -9.31 9.20 -24.20
N PRO A 98 -8.91 10.18 -25.02
CA PRO A 98 -7.74 11.02 -24.76
C PRO A 98 -7.83 11.70 -23.38
N VAL A 99 -6.74 11.67 -22.63
CA VAL A 99 -6.64 12.22 -21.26
C VAL A 99 -5.32 12.97 -21.08
N GLU A 100 -5.30 13.85 -20.08
CA GLU A 100 -4.14 14.69 -19.75
C GLU A 100 -3.26 14.04 -18.68
N ALA A 101 -3.84 13.18 -17.85
CA ALA A 101 -3.10 12.39 -16.90
C ALA A 101 -3.59 10.93 -16.80
N ILE A 102 -2.70 10.05 -16.33
CA ILE A 102 -3.03 8.70 -15.91
C ILE A 102 -2.54 8.49 -14.48
N VAL A 103 -3.40 7.95 -13.62
CA VAL A 103 -3.06 7.60 -12.24
C VAL A 103 -3.43 6.16 -11.99
N ALA A 104 -2.48 5.35 -11.54
CA ALA A 104 -2.70 3.92 -11.39
C ALA A 104 -2.15 3.38 -10.06
N GLY A 105 -2.85 2.41 -9.48
CA GLY A 105 -2.38 1.61 -8.34
C GLY A 105 -2.53 0.12 -8.62
N PRO A 106 -1.76 -0.45 -9.57
CA PRO A 106 -1.88 -1.86 -9.93
C PRO A 106 -1.57 -2.77 -8.73
N PRO A 107 -2.05 -4.03 -8.74
CA PRO A 107 -1.85 -4.99 -7.65
C PRO A 107 -0.38 -5.06 -7.19
N CYS A 108 -0.11 -4.76 -5.92
CA CYS A 108 1.26 -4.76 -5.37
C CYS A 108 1.69 -6.11 -4.80
N GLN A 109 0.76 -7.06 -4.65
CA GLN A 109 0.99 -8.37 -4.05
C GLN A 109 2.06 -9.24 -4.73
N PRO A 110 2.32 -9.11 -6.05
CA PRO A 110 3.44 -9.82 -6.68
C PRO A 110 4.81 -9.50 -6.06
N TRP A 111 4.98 -8.30 -5.50
CA TRP A 111 6.27 -7.82 -4.96
C TRP A 111 6.25 -7.55 -3.45
N ALA A 112 5.07 -7.22 -2.90
CA ALA A 112 4.91 -6.84 -1.50
C ALA A 112 5.40 -7.95 -0.54
N GLY A 113 5.99 -7.54 0.58
CA GLY A 113 6.54 -8.49 1.56
C GLY A 113 5.53 -9.37 2.28
N THR A 114 4.25 -9.03 2.16
CA THR A 114 3.13 -9.83 2.65
C THR A 114 2.55 -10.76 1.59
N GLY A 115 2.99 -10.65 0.34
CA GLY A 115 2.62 -11.52 -0.76
C GLY A 115 3.51 -12.77 -0.81
N GLN A 116 3.25 -13.62 -1.81
CA GLN A 116 4.10 -14.79 -2.09
C GLN A 116 5.41 -14.40 -2.81
N GLN A 117 5.58 -13.12 -3.14
CA GLN A 117 6.76 -12.57 -3.81
C GLN A 117 7.11 -13.31 -5.10
N GLN A 118 6.09 -13.76 -5.83
CA GLN A 118 6.26 -14.49 -7.09
C GLN A 118 6.68 -13.59 -8.25
N GLY A 119 6.73 -12.26 -8.04
CA GLY A 119 7.10 -11.31 -9.08
C GLY A 119 6.25 -11.50 -10.33
N THR A 120 6.90 -11.62 -11.49
CA THR A 120 6.22 -11.82 -12.79
C THR A 120 5.53 -13.18 -12.94
N ALA A 121 5.80 -14.15 -12.06
CA ALA A 121 5.07 -15.42 -12.05
C ALA A 121 3.67 -15.32 -11.40
N ASP A 122 3.39 -14.23 -10.69
CA ASP A 122 2.04 -13.93 -10.17
C ASP A 122 1.15 -13.43 -11.31
N ALA A 123 -0.01 -14.06 -11.52
CA ALA A 123 -0.95 -13.68 -12.57
C ALA A 123 -1.40 -12.21 -12.49
N ARG A 124 -1.28 -11.55 -11.33
CA ARG A 124 -1.65 -10.15 -11.16
C ARG A 124 -0.57 -9.18 -11.64
N ALA A 125 0.65 -9.64 -11.93
CA ALA A 125 1.72 -8.79 -12.44
C ALA A 125 1.39 -8.23 -13.82
N SER A 126 0.65 -8.96 -14.66
CA SER A 126 0.23 -8.51 -16.00
C SER A 126 -0.56 -7.20 -15.98
N VAL A 127 -1.29 -6.92 -14.89
CA VAL A 127 -2.04 -5.67 -14.73
C VAL A 127 -1.10 -4.45 -14.73
N MET A 128 0.12 -4.59 -14.19
CA MET A 128 1.15 -3.54 -14.27
C MET A 128 1.56 -3.32 -15.73
N ASP A 129 1.82 -4.39 -16.49
CA ASP A 129 2.16 -4.29 -17.92
C ASP A 129 1.05 -3.63 -18.74
N VAL A 130 -0.21 -3.90 -18.42
CA VAL A 130 -1.37 -3.25 -19.06
C VAL A 130 -1.42 -1.76 -18.73
N CYS A 131 -1.19 -1.36 -17.47
CA CYS A 131 -1.13 0.05 -17.09
C CYS A 131 -0.01 0.79 -17.85
N ILE A 132 1.17 0.18 -17.98
CA ILE A 132 2.29 0.73 -18.75
C ILE A 132 1.95 0.80 -20.24
N GLY A 133 1.29 -0.22 -20.79
CA GLY A 133 0.78 -0.22 -22.16
C GLY A 133 -0.22 0.91 -22.43
N TRP A 134 -1.13 1.19 -21.49
CA TRP A 134 -2.08 2.31 -21.61
C TRP A 134 -1.38 3.66 -21.59
N ILE A 135 -0.35 3.83 -20.74
CA ILE A 135 0.48 5.05 -20.73
C ILE A 135 1.12 5.26 -22.10
N ILE A 136 1.72 4.21 -22.68
CA ILE A 136 2.34 4.28 -24.00
C ILE A 136 1.30 4.65 -25.07
N ALA A 137 0.16 3.97 -25.10
CA ALA A 137 -0.90 4.25 -26.07
C ALA A 137 -1.42 5.70 -25.97
N GLN A 138 -1.73 6.16 -24.75
CA GLN A 138 -2.23 7.52 -24.51
C GLN A 138 -1.18 8.61 -24.78
N ALA A 139 0.11 8.33 -24.58
CA ALA A 139 1.18 9.25 -24.96
C ALA A 139 1.18 9.54 -26.45
N TRP A 140 0.99 8.52 -27.29
CA TRP A 140 0.94 8.65 -28.75
C TRP A 140 -0.37 9.26 -29.28
N GLN A 141 -1.41 9.38 -28.45
CA GLN A 141 -2.60 10.17 -28.77
C GLN A 141 -2.40 11.68 -28.59
N GLY A 142 -1.26 12.13 -28.01
CA GLY A 142 -0.87 13.54 -28.00
C GLY A 142 -1.52 14.43 -26.93
N GLN A 143 -2.50 13.94 -26.16
CA GLN A 143 -3.08 14.70 -25.04
C GLN A 143 -2.44 14.43 -23.69
N LEU A 144 -1.80 13.26 -23.50
CA LEU A 144 -1.19 12.91 -22.22
C LEU A 144 -0.05 13.88 -21.89
N LEU A 145 -0.08 14.44 -20.67
CA LEU A 145 0.93 15.33 -20.14
C LEU A 145 1.72 14.65 -19.02
N ALA A 146 1.05 13.99 -18.08
CA ALA A 146 1.68 13.40 -16.90
C ALA A 146 1.13 12.02 -16.56
N PHE A 147 1.90 11.21 -15.85
CA PHE A 147 1.40 9.97 -15.24
C PHE A 147 2.05 9.70 -13.89
N ALA A 148 1.36 8.94 -13.04
CA ALA A 148 1.86 8.45 -11.76
C ALA A 148 1.31 7.04 -11.48
N VAL A 149 2.20 6.08 -11.25
CA VAL A 149 1.88 4.68 -10.96
C VAL A 149 2.47 4.30 -9.61
N GLU A 150 1.62 3.95 -8.66
CA GLU A 150 2.00 3.53 -7.30
C GLU A 150 2.25 2.02 -7.24
N ASN A 151 3.24 1.60 -6.44
CA ASN A 151 3.42 0.21 -6.05
C ASN A 151 4.19 0.04 -4.72
N SER A 152 4.45 -1.22 -4.36
CA SER A 152 5.28 -1.58 -3.21
C SER A 152 6.73 -1.11 -3.38
N PRO A 153 7.39 -0.62 -2.32
CA PRO A 153 8.82 -0.26 -2.36
C PRO A 153 9.72 -1.45 -2.73
N ARG A 154 9.27 -2.69 -2.50
CA ARG A 154 10.02 -3.91 -2.89
C ARG A 154 10.12 -4.14 -4.40
N LEU A 155 9.40 -3.36 -5.21
CA LEU A 155 9.61 -3.34 -6.66
C LEU A 155 10.95 -2.69 -7.03
N ARG A 156 11.51 -1.83 -6.15
CA ARG A 156 12.83 -1.23 -6.31
C ARG A 156 13.91 -2.32 -6.41
N GLY A 157 14.91 -2.11 -7.28
CA GLY A 157 16.03 -3.04 -7.48
C GLY A 157 15.67 -4.30 -8.30
N THR A 158 14.38 -4.57 -8.56
CA THR A 158 13.98 -5.76 -9.33
C THR A 158 14.34 -5.61 -10.81
N PRO A 159 14.70 -6.72 -11.50
CA PRO A 159 14.86 -6.72 -12.96
C PRO A 159 13.60 -6.26 -13.70
N TYR A 160 12.43 -6.57 -13.15
CA TYR A 160 11.14 -6.18 -13.72
C TYR A 160 10.97 -4.65 -13.75
N LEU A 161 11.30 -3.94 -12.68
CA LEU A 161 11.26 -2.47 -12.69
C LEU A 161 12.20 -1.89 -13.76
N ARG A 162 13.43 -2.44 -13.90
CA ARG A 162 14.37 -2.01 -14.95
C ARG A 162 13.78 -2.21 -16.34
N GLU A 163 13.12 -3.35 -16.59
CA GLU A 163 12.43 -3.64 -17.85
C GLU A 163 11.29 -2.64 -18.13
N LEU A 164 10.45 -2.34 -17.13
CA LEU A 164 9.37 -1.36 -17.27
C LEU A 164 9.91 0.04 -17.63
N LEU A 165 10.98 0.48 -16.96
CA LEU A 165 11.61 1.77 -17.25
C LEU A 165 12.27 1.79 -18.62
N GLN A 166 12.94 0.71 -19.02
CA GLN A 166 13.51 0.59 -20.36
C GLN A 166 12.41 0.66 -21.43
N ARG A 167 11.28 -0.03 -21.21
CA ARG A 167 10.12 0.00 -22.10
C ARG A 167 9.53 1.41 -22.22
N LEU A 168 9.32 2.12 -21.10
CA LEU A 168 8.85 3.51 -21.14
C LEU A 168 9.84 4.41 -21.89
N ARG A 169 11.13 4.34 -21.58
CA ARG A 169 12.17 5.15 -22.26
C ARG A 169 12.23 4.89 -23.76
N ALA A 170 12.08 3.64 -24.19
CA ALA A 170 12.11 3.27 -25.60
C ALA A 170 10.82 3.64 -26.34
N CYS A 171 9.65 3.42 -25.72
CA CYS A 171 8.36 3.59 -26.38
C CYS A 171 7.78 5.01 -26.28
N ILE A 172 8.16 5.78 -25.26
CA ILE A 172 7.71 7.17 -25.07
C ILE A 172 8.88 8.12 -24.74
N PRO A 173 9.90 8.22 -25.61
CA PRO A 173 11.09 9.03 -25.34
C PRO A 173 10.78 10.53 -25.22
N MET A 174 9.63 10.98 -25.70
CA MET A 174 9.09 12.33 -25.49
C MET A 174 8.65 12.64 -24.05
N PHE A 175 8.75 11.67 -23.13
CA PHE A 175 8.56 11.84 -21.70
C PHE A 175 9.89 11.76 -20.95
N ALA A 176 10.01 12.54 -19.88
CA ALA A 176 10.96 12.27 -18.81
C ALA A 176 10.26 11.39 -17.76
N VAL A 177 10.96 10.39 -17.24
CA VAL A 177 10.43 9.39 -16.31
C VAL A 177 11.39 9.28 -15.12
N SER A 178 10.85 9.15 -13.92
CA SER A 178 11.61 8.89 -12.68
C SER A 178 10.90 7.86 -11.81
N VAL A 179 11.66 7.30 -10.87
CA VAL A 179 11.13 6.44 -9.80
C VAL A 179 11.45 7.08 -8.47
N GLU A 180 10.43 7.21 -7.63
CA GLU A 180 10.54 7.84 -6.32
C GLU A 180 10.04 6.88 -5.25
N VAL A 181 10.69 6.84 -4.09
CA VAL A 181 10.19 6.14 -2.91
C VAL A 181 9.89 7.16 -1.81
N HIS A 182 8.70 7.08 -1.23
CA HIS A 182 8.26 8.04 -0.23
C HIS A 182 7.46 7.37 0.89
N ASP A 183 7.82 7.69 2.14
CA ASP A 183 7.08 7.27 3.33
C ASP A 183 6.16 8.41 3.81
N LEU A 184 4.88 8.07 4.00
CA LEU A 184 3.88 8.99 4.53
C LEU A 184 4.15 9.42 5.97
N CYS A 185 4.99 8.69 6.73
CA CYS A 185 5.22 8.95 8.15
C CYS A 185 5.74 10.36 8.46
N GLN A 186 6.29 11.04 7.46
CA GLN A 186 6.75 12.42 7.55
C GLN A 186 5.57 13.40 7.69
N LEU A 187 4.40 13.06 7.14
CA LEU A 187 3.20 13.90 7.04
C LEU A 187 2.03 13.40 7.90
N CYS A 188 1.85 12.09 7.97
CA CYS A 188 0.75 11.46 8.69
C CYS A 188 1.31 10.45 9.70
N PRO A 189 0.56 10.11 10.76
CA PRO A 189 0.99 9.18 11.79
C PRO A 189 0.83 7.72 11.31
N GLN A 190 1.42 7.42 10.16
CA GLN A 190 1.38 6.12 9.52
C GLN A 190 2.68 5.89 8.75
N HIS A 191 3.39 4.81 9.09
CA HIS A 191 4.42 4.26 8.22
C HIS A 191 3.76 3.62 7.00
N ARG A 192 3.94 4.25 5.85
CA ARG A 192 3.43 3.78 4.57
C ARG A 192 4.42 4.24 3.51
N GLU A 193 5.44 3.43 3.29
CA GLU A 193 6.38 3.63 2.21
C GLU A 193 5.83 3.08 0.89
N ARG A 194 5.95 3.85 -0.20
CA ARG A 194 5.50 3.48 -1.54
C ARG A 194 6.47 3.93 -2.61
N LEU A 195 6.56 3.11 -3.66
CA LEU A 195 7.28 3.42 -4.88
C LEU A 195 6.34 4.04 -5.89
N TRP A 196 6.80 5.04 -6.61
CA TRP A 196 6.07 5.77 -7.62
C TRP A 196 6.87 5.84 -8.91
N ILE A 197 6.33 5.31 -10.00
CA ILE A 197 6.83 5.57 -11.35
C ILE A 197 6.06 6.77 -11.88
N ARG A 198 6.73 7.86 -12.18
CA ARG A 198 6.10 9.11 -12.60
C ARG A 198 6.78 9.67 -13.84
N GLY A 199 6.02 10.37 -14.67
CA GLY A 199 6.56 10.98 -15.88
C GLY A 199 5.80 12.21 -16.34
N LEU A 200 6.50 13.05 -17.09
CA LEU A 200 5.98 14.31 -17.65
C LEU A 200 6.53 14.50 -19.07
N ARG A 201 5.67 14.98 -19.95
CA ARG A 201 6.04 15.25 -21.34
C ARG A 201 7.10 16.36 -21.43
N ARG A 202 8.11 16.17 -22.26
CA ARG A 202 9.32 17.01 -22.31
C ARG A 202 9.06 18.46 -22.71
N ASP A 203 8.00 18.75 -23.47
CA ASP A 203 7.63 20.13 -23.79
C ASP A 203 7.12 20.92 -22.58
N CYS A 204 6.78 20.24 -21.48
CA CYS A 204 6.49 20.85 -20.19
C CYS A 204 7.77 21.13 -19.37
N LEU A 205 8.96 20.68 -19.80
CA LEU A 205 10.22 20.84 -19.06
C LEU A 205 11.10 21.97 -19.60
N ARG A 206 10.55 22.88 -20.41
CA ARG A 206 11.34 23.97 -21.01
C ARG A 206 12.04 24.80 -19.93
N GLY A 207 13.37 24.77 -19.94
CA GLY A 207 14.22 25.48 -18.99
C GLY A 207 14.44 24.76 -17.65
N LEU A 208 14.01 23.51 -17.51
CA LEU A 208 14.22 22.70 -16.31
C LEU A 208 15.23 21.56 -16.57
N PRO A 209 16.08 21.23 -15.60
CA PRO A 209 17.09 20.17 -15.75
C PRO A 209 16.50 18.76 -15.77
N GLY A 210 15.26 18.59 -15.29
CA GLY A 210 14.60 17.30 -15.17
C GLY A 210 13.19 17.46 -14.62
N LEU A 211 12.62 16.34 -14.17
CA LEU A 211 11.33 16.36 -13.49
C LEU A 211 11.43 17.20 -12.19
N PRO A 212 10.39 17.97 -11.83
CA PRO A 212 10.37 18.63 -10.53
C PRO A 212 10.38 17.57 -9.42
N PRO A 213 11.09 17.78 -8.30
CA PRO A 213 11.08 16.81 -7.20
C PRO A 213 9.67 16.62 -6.62
N PRO A 214 9.39 15.49 -5.92
CA PRO A 214 8.19 15.36 -5.11
C PRO A 214 8.05 16.52 -4.10
N LEU A 215 6.82 16.87 -3.72
CA LEU A 215 6.61 17.87 -2.67
C LEU A 215 7.23 17.42 -1.35
N SER A 216 7.98 18.31 -0.73
CA SER A 216 8.54 18.13 0.61
C SER A 216 7.59 18.63 1.70
N MET A 217 7.91 18.32 2.96
CA MET A 217 7.26 18.93 4.14
C MET A 217 7.23 20.46 4.07
N LYS A 218 8.29 21.08 3.52
CA LYS A 218 8.38 22.53 3.41
C LYS A 218 7.34 23.09 2.45
N ASP A 219 7.10 22.41 1.33
CA ASP A 219 6.12 22.83 0.33
C ASP A 219 4.69 22.70 0.85
N LEU A 220 4.47 21.76 1.76
CA LEU A 220 3.21 21.57 2.49
C LEU A 220 3.11 22.49 3.72
N GLY A 221 4.05 23.43 3.87
CA GLY A 221 4.04 24.55 4.82
C GLY A 221 4.55 24.23 6.22
N GLY A 222 5.50 23.30 6.36
CA GLY A 222 6.28 23.11 7.58
C GLY A 222 5.76 21.99 8.45
N LYS A 223 5.77 22.16 9.79
CA LYS A 223 5.49 21.17 10.86
C LYS A 223 4.08 20.55 10.83
N VAL A 224 3.60 20.12 9.67
CA VAL A 224 2.34 19.42 9.47
C VAL A 224 2.58 17.94 9.75
N LYS A 225 3.08 17.61 10.95
CA LYS A 225 3.06 16.22 11.41
C LYS A 225 1.75 16.05 12.15
N VAL A 226 0.76 15.54 11.44
CA VAL A 226 -0.57 15.24 11.98
C VAL A 226 -0.38 14.25 13.15
N PRO A 227 -0.68 14.63 14.41
CA PRO A 227 -0.59 13.70 15.54
C PRO A 227 -1.57 12.54 15.39
N LEU A 228 -1.24 11.35 15.90
CA LEU A 228 -2.18 10.22 15.87
C LEU A 228 -3.50 10.55 16.56
N GLU A 229 -3.47 11.34 17.62
CA GLU A 229 -4.64 11.83 18.35
C GLU A 229 -5.70 12.46 17.43
N THR A 230 -5.30 13.22 16.42
CA THR A 230 -6.26 14.00 15.59
C THR A 230 -7.09 13.11 14.67
N VAL A 231 -6.68 11.86 14.45
CA VAL A 231 -7.47 10.88 13.69
C VAL A 231 -8.20 9.89 14.62
N LEU A 232 -8.08 10.05 15.94
CA LEU A 232 -8.83 9.23 16.88
C LEU A 232 -10.20 9.85 17.14
N VAL A 233 -11.22 9.00 17.11
CA VAL A 233 -12.59 9.40 17.38
C VAL A 233 -12.85 9.25 18.87
N GLU A 234 -13.37 10.28 19.53
CA GLU A 234 -13.74 10.22 20.95
C GLU A 234 -15.17 9.69 21.17
N LYS A 235 -16.04 9.89 20.18
CA LYS A 235 -17.48 9.57 20.24
C LYS A 235 -17.92 8.81 19.01
N HIS A 236 -18.75 7.79 19.19
CA HIS A 236 -19.46 7.15 18.09
C HIS A 236 -20.29 8.16 17.28
N GLY A 237 -20.71 7.78 16.07
CA GLY A 237 -21.60 8.59 15.24
C GLY A 237 -22.95 8.92 15.90
N ASP A 238 -23.35 8.19 16.95
CA ASP A 238 -24.53 8.47 17.78
C ASP A 238 -24.25 9.43 18.97
N GLY A 239 -23.04 9.97 19.06
CA GLY A 239 -22.60 10.91 20.10
C GLY A 239 -22.14 10.26 21.40
N LYS A 240 -22.22 8.92 21.54
CA LYS A 240 -21.77 8.24 22.77
C LYS A 240 -20.25 8.20 22.84
N VAL A 241 -19.71 8.54 24.00
CA VAL A 241 -18.28 8.43 24.30
C VAL A 241 -17.84 6.97 24.15
N LEU A 242 -16.72 6.77 23.46
CA LEU A 242 -16.11 5.45 23.33
C LEU A 242 -15.61 4.97 24.68
N LYS A 243 -16.00 3.77 25.08
CA LYS A 243 -15.52 3.15 26.33
C LYS A 243 -14.30 2.26 26.06
N PRO A 244 -13.41 2.10 27.06
CA PRO A 244 -12.42 1.04 27.06
C PRO A 244 -13.03 -0.32 26.76
N THR A 245 -12.32 -1.11 25.96
CA THR A 245 -12.68 -2.50 25.68
C THR A 245 -12.23 -3.37 26.85
N ASP A 246 -13.16 -4.16 27.39
CA ASP A 246 -12.89 -5.13 28.44
C ASP A 246 -11.91 -6.21 27.95
N PRO A 247 -10.72 -6.36 28.56
CA PRO A 247 -9.80 -7.45 28.25
C PRO A 247 -10.45 -8.83 28.30
N GLY A 248 -11.44 -9.05 29.16
CA GLY A 248 -12.17 -10.32 29.28
C GLY A 248 -12.94 -10.71 28.02
N SER A 249 -13.27 -9.73 27.16
CA SER A 249 -13.93 -9.97 25.87
C SER A 249 -12.97 -10.45 24.77
N LEU A 250 -11.66 -10.37 25.00
CA LEU A 250 -10.63 -10.82 24.07
C LEU A 250 -10.46 -12.34 24.13
N SER A 251 -9.95 -12.94 23.04
CA SER A 251 -9.56 -14.35 23.08
C SER A 251 -8.44 -14.60 24.11
N PRO A 252 -8.32 -15.80 24.70
CA PRO A 252 -7.27 -16.09 25.68
C PRO A 252 -5.86 -15.74 25.19
N ASN A 253 -5.57 -16.03 23.92
CA ASN A 253 -4.28 -15.68 23.30
C ASN A 253 -4.06 -14.17 23.23
N MET A 254 -5.10 -13.40 22.87
CA MET A 254 -5.01 -11.94 22.84
C MET A 254 -4.87 -11.34 24.23
N GLN A 255 -5.48 -11.93 25.26
CA GLN A 255 -5.28 -11.50 26.65
C GLN A 255 -3.82 -11.68 27.09
N CYS A 256 -3.22 -12.84 26.78
CA CYS A 256 -1.80 -13.08 27.03
C CYS A 256 -0.91 -12.10 26.26
N ASN A 257 -1.20 -11.86 24.98
CA ASN A 257 -0.47 -10.89 24.19
C ASN A 257 -0.60 -9.47 24.79
N LEU A 258 -1.80 -9.06 25.19
CA LEU A 258 -2.04 -7.75 25.81
C LEU A 258 -1.19 -7.56 27.07
N ALA A 259 -1.14 -8.56 27.95
CA ALA A 259 -0.32 -8.53 29.15
C ALA A 259 1.19 -8.40 28.83
N ALA A 260 1.67 -9.13 27.82
CA ALA A 260 3.05 -9.04 27.36
C ALA A 260 3.37 -7.66 26.77
N TYR A 261 2.48 -7.11 25.94
CA TYR A 261 2.63 -5.75 25.41
C TYR A 261 2.59 -4.69 26.51
N LEU A 262 1.69 -4.79 27.49
CA LEU A 262 1.63 -3.87 28.62
C LEU A 262 2.95 -3.84 29.42
N THR A 263 3.54 -5.01 29.64
CA THR A 263 4.86 -5.12 30.28
C THR A 263 5.95 -4.42 29.47
N ARG A 264 5.92 -4.59 28.14
CA ARG A 264 6.86 -3.92 27.24
C ARG A 264 6.66 -2.41 27.17
N VAL A 265 5.41 -1.93 27.10
CA VAL A 265 5.08 -0.50 27.14
C VAL A 265 5.55 0.13 28.45
N GLN A 266 5.34 -0.54 29.59
CA GLN A 266 5.84 -0.07 30.88
C GLN A 266 7.38 0.05 30.88
N GLY A 267 8.08 -0.96 30.36
CA GLY A 267 9.54 -0.89 30.21
C GLY A 267 9.98 0.23 29.27
N ASP A 268 9.28 0.47 28.16
CA ASP A 268 9.58 1.56 27.24
C ASP A 268 9.33 2.94 27.87
N ILE A 269 8.30 3.08 28.72
CA ILE A 269 8.04 4.30 29.50
C ILE A 269 9.19 4.56 30.48
N GLU A 270 9.63 3.55 31.23
CA GLU A 270 10.73 3.65 32.19
C GLU A 270 12.07 4.00 31.53
N ASN A 271 12.26 3.54 30.29
CA ASN A 271 13.45 3.83 29.48
C ASN A 271 13.34 5.14 28.66
N GLY A 272 12.24 5.90 28.77
CA GLY A 272 12.02 7.14 28.02
C GLY A 272 11.88 6.95 26.50
N LYS A 273 11.49 5.75 26.04
CA LYS A 273 11.30 5.40 24.64
C LYS A 273 9.84 5.48 24.17
N ALA A 274 8.89 5.41 25.11
CA ALA A 274 7.47 5.44 24.79
C ALA A 274 7.02 6.84 24.36
N GLY A 275 6.18 6.89 23.33
CA GLY A 275 5.41 8.07 22.94
C GLY A 275 4.13 8.24 23.77
N GLU A 276 3.17 9.02 23.28
CA GLU A 276 1.88 9.28 23.96
C GLU A 276 0.88 8.14 23.75
N ILE A 277 0.85 7.57 22.55
CA ILE A 277 -0.08 6.49 22.16
C ILE A 277 0.73 5.29 21.67
N ALA A 278 0.54 4.15 22.30
CA ALA A 278 1.05 2.87 21.82
C ALA A 278 0.04 2.20 20.88
N VAL A 279 0.50 1.82 19.70
CA VAL A 279 -0.26 1.05 18.71
C VAL A 279 0.33 -0.35 18.60
N ILE A 280 -0.52 -1.35 18.83
CA ILE A 280 -0.13 -2.74 19.08
C ILE A 280 -0.84 -3.68 18.10
N GLU A 281 -0.10 -4.62 17.49
CA GLU A 281 -0.66 -5.72 16.70
C GLU A 281 -1.08 -6.88 17.62
N LEU A 282 -2.26 -6.77 18.23
CA LEU A 282 -2.64 -7.59 19.39
C LEU A 282 -2.85 -9.08 19.09
N ASP A 283 -3.14 -9.42 17.84
CA ASP A 283 -3.23 -10.79 17.35
C ASP A 283 -1.86 -11.47 17.18
N ARG A 284 -0.76 -10.70 17.24
CA ARG A 284 0.61 -11.24 17.19
C ARG A 284 1.21 -11.36 18.58
N ASN A 285 1.88 -12.49 18.82
CA ASN A 285 2.58 -12.74 20.07
C ASN A 285 3.93 -11.99 20.08
N PRO A 286 4.13 -10.99 20.96
CA PRO A 286 5.35 -10.18 20.97
C PRO A 286 6.62 -10.94 21.38
N LEU A 287 6.50 -12.17 21.88
CA LEU A 287 7.61 -13.00 22.33
C LEU A 287 8.14 -13.96 21.25
N LYS A 288 7.58 -13.94 20.05
CA LYS A 288 8.02 -14.77 18.92
C LYS A 288 8.86 -13.96 17.95
N ASP A 289 9.66 -14.63 17.13
CA ASP A 289 10.55 -14.00 16.14
C ASP A 289 9.80 -13.16 15.08
N PHE A 290 8.53 -13.50 14.82
CA PHE A 290 7.60 -12.72 13.99
C PHE A 290 6.57 -11.93 14.83
N GLY A 291 6.92 -11.62 16.07
CA GLY A 291 6.07 -10.91 17.01
C GLY A 291 5.70 -9.53 16.51
N GLY A 292 4.50 -9.08 16.88
CA GLY A 292 4.03 -7.76 16.49
C GLY A 292 4.87 -6.65 17.12
N GLY A 293 5.01 -5.56 16.39
CA GLY A 293 5.67 -4.36 16.88
C GLY A 293 4.76 -3.54 17.79
N ILE A 294 5.38 -2.69 18.61
CA ILE A 294 4.73 -1.50 19.17
C ILE A 294 5.20 -0.32 18.33
N VAL A 295 4.26 0.44 17.78
CA VAL A 295 4.55 1.73 17.15
C VAL A 295 4.01 2.81 18.07
N TYR A 296 4.82 3.79 18.41
CA TYR A 296 4.41 4.93 19.23
C TYR A 296 4.04 6.12 18.34
N ASP A 297 2.93 6.79 18.65
CA ASP A 297 2.43 8.00 17.98
C ASP A 297 2.28 7.88 16.47
N GLY A 298 2.07 6.65 16.00
CA GLY A 298 1.95 6.30 14.61
C GLY A 298 1.43 4.89 14.44
N THR A 299 1.11 4.51 13.22
CA THR A 299 0.61 3.18 12.87
C THR A 299 1.56 2.46 11.91
N PRO A 300 1.63 1.12 11.98
CA PRO A 300 2.19 0.35 10.87
C PRO A 300 1.30 0.51 9.61
N PRO A 301 1.77 0.09 8.42
CA PRO A 301 0.98 0.19 7.21
C PRO A 301 -0.37 -0.54 7.37
N LEU A 302 -1.46 0.12 7.03
CA LEU A 302 -2.78 -0.52 6.98
C LEU A 302 -2.85 -1.49 5.80
N ARG A 303 -3.34 -2.70 6.06
CA ARG A 303 -3.35 -3.84 5.13
C ARG A 303 -4.78 -4.39 4.99
N THR A 304 -5.06 -4.99 3.84
CA THR A 304 -6.36 -5.63 3.56
C THR A 304 -6.67 -6.82 4.44
N LYS A 305 -5.63 -7.57 4.83
CA LYS A 305 -5.69 -8.69 5.78
C LYS A 305 -4.60 -8.49 6.82
N GLY A 306 -4.72 -7.37 7.54
CA GLY A 306 -3.77 -6.97 8.56
C GLY A 306 -4.19 -7.37 9.97
N PRO A 307 -3.23 -7.32 10.91
CA PRO A 307 -3.54 -7.43 12.32
C PRO A 307 -4.52 -6.33 12.76
N LYS A 308 -5.34 -6.63 13.76
CA LYS A 308 -6.17 -5.60 14.39
C LYS A 308 -5.28 -4.75 15.29
N LEU A 309 -5.29 -3.44 15.05
CA LEU A 309 -4.50 -2.49 15.82
C LEU A 309 -5.21 -2.17 17.13
N TRP A 310 -4.53 -2.39 18.24
CA TRP A 310 -4.97 -2.02 19.58
C TRP A 310 -4.28 -0.72 19.99
N LEU A 311 -5.05 0.19 20.57
CA LEU A 311 -4.62 1.51 20.97
C LEU A 311 -4.60 1.60 22.49
N LEU A 312 -3.51 2.17 23.00
CA LEU A 312 -3.28 2.30 24.43
C LEU A 312 -2.63 3.67 24.72
N ARG A 313 -3.21 4.45 25.63
CA ARG A 313 -2.58 5.68 26.12
C ARG A 313 -1.45 5.31 27.08
N THR A 314 -0.23 5.75 26.80
CA THR A 314 0.93 5.41 27.66
C THR A 314 0.86 6.11 29.02
N GLN A 315 0.25 7.30 29.10
CA GLN A 315 0.03 8.00 30.37
C GLN A 315 -0.85 7.21 31.34
N ASP A 316 -1.91 6.54 30.87
CA ASP A 316 -2.79 5.73 31.73
C ASP A 316 -2.05 4.50 32.28
N VAL A 317 -1.14 3.92 31.48
CA VAL A 317 -0.25 2.82 31.89
C VAL A 317 0.75 3.30 32.93
N LYS A 318 1.40 4.45 32.69
CA LYS A 318 2.37 5.09 33.59
C LYS A 318 1.77 5.37 34.96
N GLU A 319 0.54 5.84 34.99
CA GLU A 319 -0.22 6.12 36.22
C GLU A 319 -0.81 4.86 36.88
N LYS A 320 -0.65 3.69 36.26
CA LYS A 320 -1.15 2.39 36.74
C LYS A 320 -2.67 2.41 36.97
N ARG A 321 -3.40 3.15 36.14
CA ARG A 321 -4.87 3.18 36.20
C ARG A 321 -5.45 1.81 35.87
N PRO A 322 -6.57 1.40 36.49
CA PRO A 322 -7.30 0.21 36.05
C PRO A 322 -7.83 0.43 34.61
N TRP A 323 -7.92 -0.64 33.81
CA TRP A 323 -8.24 -0.52 32.37
C TRP A 323 -9.58 0.17 32.10
N GLN A 324 -10.54 0.07 33.03
CA GLN A 324 -11.85 0.72 32.93
C GLN A 324 -11.76 2.26 32.93
N GLU A 325 -10.67 2.80 33.48
CA GLU A 325 -10.40 4.23 33.60
C GLU A 325 -9.43 4.74 32.53
N HIS A 326 -8.96 3.87 31.64
CA HIS A 326 -8.07 4.29 30.55
C HIS A 326 -8.82 5.20 29.59
N SER A 327 -8.21 6.32 29.21
CA SER A 327 -8.71 7.24 28.18
C SER A 327 -8.70 6.60 26.79
N LEU A 328 -7.76 5.69 26.53
CA LEU A 328 -7.63 4.95 25.28
C LEU A 328 -7.15 3.53 25.58
N HIS A 329 -8.04 2.55 25.40
CA HIS A 329 -7.77 1.13 25.60
C HIS A 329 -8.78 0.31 24.78
N ARG A 330 -8.56 0.22 23.46
CA ARG A 330 -9.52 -0.40 22.52
C ARG A 330 -8.89 -0.70 21.17
N TYR A 331 -9.60 -1.42 20.30
CA TYR A 331 -9.23 -1.48 18.88
C TYR A 331 -9.39 -0.12 18.18
N MET A 332 -8.51 0.13 17.22
CA MET A 332 -8.69 1.19 16.23
C MET A 332 -9.92 0.89 15.38
N LEU A 333 -10.78 1.91 15.23
CA LEU A 333 -12.02 1.84 14.47
C LEU A 333 -11.76 1.95 12.95
N GLN A 334 -12.75 1.60 12.14
CA GLN A 334 -12.61 1.67 10.68
C GLN A 334 -12.63 3.11 10.18
N GLU A 335 -13.37 3.98 10.85
CA GLU A 335 -13.45 5.41 10.59
C GLU A 335 -12.08 6.06 10.80
N GLU A 336 -11.36 5.65 11.84
CA GLU A 336 -9.99 6.10 12.14
C GLU A 336 -9.00 5.60 11.09
N LYS A 337 -9.12 4.34 10.65
CA LYS A 337 -8.32 3.78 9.55
C LYS A 337 -8.59 4.50 8.22
N ALA A 338 -9.83 4.88 7.95
CA ALA A 338 -10.19 5.66 6.77
C ALA A 338 -9.53 7.05 6.80
N MET A 339 -9.57 7.73 7.96
CA MET A 339 -8.89 9.02 8.14
C MET A 339 -7.37 8.92 8.03
N LEU A 340 -6.76 7.85 8.57
CA LEU A 340 -5.34 7.56 8.38
C LEU A 340 -4.95 7.32 6.90
N GLN A 341 -5.91 6.91 6.07
CA GLN A 341 -5.74 6.78 4.62
C GLN A 341 -6.14 8.04 3.85
N GLY A 342 -6.40 9.16 4.53
CA GLY A 342 -6.77 10.44 3.92
C GLY A 342 -8.22 10.51 3.42
N HIS A 343 -9.05 9.55 3.82
CA HIS A 343 -10.48 9.50 3.49
C HIS A 343 -11.35 10.04 4.63
N GLU A 344 -12.64 10.22 4.37
CA GLU A 344 -13.58 10.73 5.37
C GLU A 344 -13.90 9.66 6.41
N PRO A 345 -14.18 10.04 7.68
CA PRO A 345 -14.54 9.07 8.72
C PRO A 345 -15.80 8.25 8.36
N ARG A 346 -16.71 8.81 7.55
CA ARG A 346 -17.93 8.10 7.08
C ARG A 346 -17.67 7.07 5.98
N THR A 347 -16.48 7.02 5.38
CA THR A 347 -16.16 6.12 4.25
C THR A 347 -16.54 4.65 4.50
N PRO A 348 -16.27 4.05 5.68
CA PRO A 348 -16.68 2.67 5.95
C PRO A 348 -18.20 2.44 5.87
N TRP A 349 -19.02 3.44 6.18
CA TRP A 349 -20.48 3.34 6.20
C TRP A 349 -21.10 3.34 4.80
N LEU A 350 -20.32 3.71 3.79
CA LEU A 350 -20.74 3.67 2.39
C LEU A 350 -20.66 2.25 1.80
N PHE A 351 -20.01 1.32 2.48
CA PHE A 351 -19.92 -0.08 2.06
C PHE A 351 -21.09 -0.94 2.56
N SER A 352 -21.35 -2.05 1.89
CA SER A 352 -22.35 -3.04 2.35
C SER A 352 -21.88 -3.85 3.56
N SER A 353 -20.57 -3.88 3.84
CA SER A 353 -20.02 -4.59 4.99
C SER A 353 -18.69 -3.98 5.45
N GLN A 354 -18.39 -4.16 6.74
CA GLN A 354 -17.11 -3.71 7.32
C GLN A 354 -15.90 -4.42 6.71
N THR A 355 -16.02 -5.71 6.37
CA THR A 355 -14.93 -6.46 5.71
C THR A 355 -14.57 -5.87 4.34
N GLN A 356 -15.57 -5.41 3.58
CA GLN A 356 -15.33 -4.74 2.30
C GLN A 356 -14.64 -3.39 2.49
N ALA A 357 -15.10 -2.60 3.47
CA ALA A 357 -14.46 -1.33 3.83
C ALA A 357 -13.00 -1.54 4.23
N GLU A 358 -12.70 -2.49 5.11
CA GLU A 358 -11.34 -2.85 5.54
C GLU A 358 -10.43 -3.18 4.34
N LYS A 359 -10.93 -4.01 3.43
CA LYS A 359 -10.20 -4.38 2.21
C LYS A 359 -9.94 -3.15 1.33
N ALA A 360 -10.94 -2.32 1.10
CA ALA A 360 -10.80 -1.14 0.24
C ALA A 360 -9.83 -0.10 0.85
N ILE A 361 -9.95 0.17 2.15
CA ILE A 361 -9.08 1.09 2.91
C ILE A 361 -7.63 0.59 2.93
N GLY A 362 -7.40 -0.72 3.09
CA GLY A 362 -6.06 -1.29 3.06
C GLY A 362 -5.37 -1.18 1.68
N ASN A 363 -6.15 -1.31 0.60
CA ASN A 363 -5.66 -1.25 -0.78
C ASN A 363 -5.52 0.17 -1.32
N ALA A 364 -6.26 1.15 -0.81
CA ALA A 364 -6.22 2.52 -1.31
C ALA A 364 -4.81 3.12 -1.18
N TYR A 365 -4.34 3.78 -2.23
CA TYR A 365 -3.21 4.71 -2.11
C TYR A 365 -3.69 5.98 -1.41
N HIS A 366 -2.79 6.63 -0.67
CA HIS A 366 -3.13 7.80 0.13
C HIS A 366 -3.25 9.04 -0.79
N PRO A 367 -4.33 9.86 -0.70
CA PRO A 367 -4.51 11.05 -1.54
C PRO A 367 -3.34 12.04 -1.46
N LEU A 368 -2.76 12.24 -0.28
CA LEU A 368 -1.57 13.09 -0.12
C LEU A 368 -0.33 12.53 -0.82
N HIS A 369 -0.08 11.21 -0.78
CA HIS A 369 1.03 10.62 -1.55
C HIS A 369 0.88 10.92 -3.04
N LEU A 370 -0.34 10.74 -3.56
CA LEU A 370 -0.62 11.09 -4.94
C LEU A 370 -0.36 12.58 -5.21
N GLY A 371 -0.81 13.47 -4.33
CA GLY A 371 -0.59 14.90 -4.47
C GLY A 371 0.90 15.28 -4.48
N ILE A 372 1.69 14.68 -3.59
CA ILE A 372 3.14 14.87 -3.51
C ILE A 372 3.84 14.48 -4.80
N MET A 373 3.39 13.41 -5.45
CA MET A 373 4.04 12.82 -6.62
C MET A 373 3.55 13.42 -7.93
N LEU A 374 2.24 13.68 -8.06
CA LEU A 374 1.61 14.10 -9.30
C LEU A 374 1.52 15.62 -9.43
N CYS A 375 1.16 16.34 -8.36
CA CYS A 375 0.84 17.76 -8.48
C CYS A 375 2.03 18.65 -8.91
N PRO A 376 3.29 18.39 -8.50
CA PRO A 376 4.44 19.11 -9.07
C PRO A 376 4.54 18.99 -10.59
N LEU A 377 4.23 17.81 -11.14
CA LEU A 377 4.24 17.60 -12.60
C LEU A 377 3.17 18.43 -13.28
N LEU A 378 1.95 18.42 -12.73
CA LEU A 378 0.82 19.18 -13.26
C LEU A 378 1.04 20.69 -13.12
N GLU A 379 1.67 21.15 -12.03
CA GLU A 379 1.99 22.56 -11.80
C GLU A 379 2.97 23.07 -12.85
N ILE A 380 4.01 22.30 -13.16
CA ILE A 380 4.93 22.65 -14.25
C ILE A 380 4.21 22.66 -15.60
N ALA A 381 3.37 21.65 -15.90
CA ALA A 381 2.57 21.64 -17.13
C ALA A 381 1.63 22.86 -17.24
N PHE A 382 1.05 23.30 -16.13
CA PHE A 382 0.21 24.50 -16.05
C PHE A 382 1.02 25.77 -16.28
N LEU A 383 2.15 25.94 -15.59
CA LEU A 383 3.02 27.12 -15.70
C LEU A 383 3.62 27.29 -17.10
N GLN A 384 3.89 26.18 -17.81
CA GLN A 384 4.34 26.20 -19.20
C GLN A 384 3.20 26.38 -20.21
N GLY A 385 1.96 26.56 -19.74
CA GLY A 385 0.78 26.71 -20.57
C GLY A 385 0.51 25.47 -21.42
N LYS A 386 0.77 24.27 -20.92
CA LYS A 386 0.41 23.00 -21.57
C LYS A 386 -0.88 22.41 -21.00
N LEU A 387 -1.11 22.63 -19.71
CA LEU A 387 -2.37 22.36 -19.04
C LEU A 387 -3.21 23.65 -19.00
N LYS A 388 -4.21 23.77 -19.88
CA LYS A 388 -5.04 24.99 -20.08
C LYS A 388 -6.53 24.73 -19.82
N SER A 389 -7.39 25.74 -20.02
CA SER A 389 -8.85 25.58 -20.00
C SER A 389 -9.37 24.56 -21.03
N GLU A 390 -8.72 24.44 -22.19
CA GLU A 390 -9.04 23.42 -23.19
C GLU A 390 -7.86 22.46 -23.39
N PRO A 391 -8.08 21.13 -23.32
CA PRO A 391 -7.02 20.16 -23.59
C PRO A 391 -6.50 20.29 -25.02
N GLN A 392 -5.18 20.24 -25.16
CA GLN A 392 -4.50 20.34 -26.45
C GLN A 392 -3.99 18.98 -26.88
N THR A 393 -4.29 18.60 -28.11
CA THR A 393 -3.68 17.45 -28.78
C THR A 393 -2.52 17.93 -29.63
N ILE A 394 -1.35 17.32 -29.48
CA ILE A 394 -0.24 17.50 -30.41
C ILE A 394 -0.14 16.30 -31.35
N THR A 395 0.38 16.49 -32.56
CA THR A 395 0.49 15.42 -33.56
C THR A 395 1.61 14.44 -33.21
N GLN A 396 1.64 13.30 -33.89
CA GLN A 396 2.73 12.33 -33.71
C GLN A 396 4.08 12.90 -34.19
N GLU A 397 4.08 13.73 -35.23
CA GLU A 397 5.28 14.41 -35.71
C GLU A 397 5.80 15.40 -34.66
N GLU A 398 4.91 16.16 -34.01
CA GLU A 398 5.27 17.05 -32.91
C GLU A 398 5.81 16.26 -31.71
N LEU A 399 5.20 15.12 -31.37
CA LEU A 399 5.71 14.23 -30.31
C LEU A 399 7.12 13.70 -30.65
N TRP A 400 7.36 13.31 -31.90
CA TRP A 400 8.66 12.86 -32.35
C TRP A 400 9.74 13.94 -32.19
N GLN A 401 9.40 15.21 -32.45
CA GLN A 401 10.32 16.34 -32.25
C GLN A 401 10.70 16.58 -30.79
N LEU A 402 9.95 16.04 -29.82
CA LEU A 402 10.27 16.12 -28.39
C LEU A 402 11.23 15.01 -27.93
N THR A 403 11.52 14.03 -28.79
CA THR A 403 12.45 12.94 -28.50
C THR A 403 13.85 13.50 -28.33
N PRO A 404 14.54 13.24 -27.21
CA PRO A 404 15.91 13.68 -27.04
C PRO A 404 16.81 13.02 -28.09
N PRO A 405 17.87 13.70 -28.55
CA PRO A 405 18.86 13.09 -29.43
C PRO A 405 19.54 11.90 -28.71
N PRO A 406 20.05 10.90 -29.44
CA PRO A 406 20.60 9.67 -28.85
C PRO A 406 21.69 9.92 -27.79
N GLU A 407 22.51 10.96 -27.97
CA GLU A 407 23.58 11.32 -27.04
C GLU A 407 23.02 11.77 -25.68
N ALA A 408 21.93 12.54 -25.69
CA ALA A 408 21.26 12.98 -24.47
C ALA A 408 20.53 11.81 -23.78
N ALA A 409 20.03 10.85 -24.54
CA ALA A 409 19.43 9.64 -24.00
C ALA A 409 20.49 8.75 -23.31
N LEU A 410 21.68 8.61 -23.91
CA LEU A 410 22.79 7.84 -23.33
C LEU A 410 23.34 8.50 -22.07
N ALA A 411 23.51 9.83 -22.07
CA ALA A 411 23.96 10.57 -20.88
C ALA A 411 23.02 10.39 -19.68
N ALA A 412 21.70 10.42 -19.92
CA ALA A 412 20.71 10.18 -18.86
C ALA A 412 20.74 8.75 -18.31
N GLN A 413 21.01 7.75 -19.16
CA GLN A 413 21.14 6.36 -18.72
C GLN A 413 22.36 6.14 -17.83
N LEU A 414 23.47 6.81 -18.13
CA LEU A 414 24.69 6.71 -17.33
C LEU A 414 24.54 7.38 -15.96
N SER A 415 23.85 8.53 -15.87
CA SER A 415 23.61 9.19 -14.58
C SER A 415 22.69 8.42 -13.64
N GLU A 416 21.71 7.69 -14.18
CA GLU A 416 20.76 6.91 -13.36
C GLU A 416 21.31 5.55 -12.90
N GLY A 417 22.28 4.98 -13.65
CA GLY A 417 22.93 3.72 -13.29
C GLY A 417 23.71 3.80 -11.99
N ASP A 418 24.39 4.93 -11.76
CA ASP A 418 25.18 5.15 -10.56
C ASP A 418 24.31 5.36 -9.30
N GLU A 419 23.17 6.07 -9.41
CA GLU A 419 22.26 6.31 -8.27
C GLU A 419 21.51 5.06 -7.81
N MET A 420 21.24 4.11 -8.71
CA MET A 420 20.49 2.91 -8.37
C MET A 420 21.33 1.88 -7.61
N ASP A 421 22.65 1.86 -7.86
CA ASP A 421 23.61 0.95 -7.23
C ASP A 421 24.20 1.54 -5.92
N GLU A 422 24.33 2.86 -5.81
CA GLU A 422 24.82 3.51 -4.58
C GLU A 422 23.82 3.41 -3.41
N ASP A 423 22.51 3.50 -3.67
CA ASP A 423 21.47 3.31 -2.65
C ASP A 423 21.31 1.83 -2.22
N GLU A 424 21.77 0.88 -3.03
CA GLU A 424 21.76 -0.56 -2.69
C GLU A 424 22.76 -0.88 -1.57
N GLN A 425 23.83 -0.07 -1.42
CA GLN A 425 24.80 -0.19 -0.32
C GLN A 425 24.38 0.58 0.94
N ALA A 426 23.56 1.64 0.82
CA ALA A 426 23.10 2.44 1.95
C ALA A 426 21.86 1.84 2.67
N ALA A 427 21.08 0.98 2.00
CA ALA A 427 19.83 0.41 2.53
C ALA A 427 20.00 -0.88 3.37
N VAL A 428 21.23 -1.26 3.73
CA VAL A 428 21.46 -2.29 4.76
C VAL A 428 21.42 -1.61 6.12
N HIS A 429 20.22 -1.44 6.69
CA HIS A 429 20.10 -1.20 8.12
C HIS A 429 20.76 -2.37 8.86
N PRO A 430 21.71 -2.14 9.78
CA PRO A 430 22.23 -3.22 10.61
C PRO A 430 21.07 -3.71 11.47
N GLU A 431 20.79 -5.01 11.43
CA GLU A 431 20.07 -5.66 12.51
C GLU A 431 20.73 -5.23 13.84
N PRO A 432 19.95 -4.86 14.88
CA PRO A 432 20.55 -4.59 16.16
C PRO A 432 21.03 -5.93 16.73
N THR A 433 22.29 -6.27 16.48
CA THR A 433 22.99 -7.29 17.26
C THR A 433 23.01 -6.81 18.70
N MET A 434 22.11 -7.37 19.52
CA MET A 434 22.20 -7.21 20.96
C MET A 434 23.52 -7.81 21.43
N PRO A 435 24.29 -7.10 22.27
CA PRO A 435 25.53 -7.64 22.81
C PRO A 435 25.20 -8.74 23.81
N LEU A 436 25.57 -9.98 23.49
CA LEU A 436 25.67 -11.03 24.49
C LEU A 436 26.85 -10.71 25.43
N PRO A 437 26.68 -10.81 26.76
CA PRO A 437 27.79 -10.61 27.68
C PRO A 437 28.70 -11.84 27.68
N ILE A 438 29.73 -11.84 26.83
CA ILE A 438 30.84 -12.78 26.96
C ILE A 438 31.76 -12.23 28.06
N LYS A 439 31.77 -12.88 29.23
CA LYS A 439 32.81 -12.68 30.23
C LYS A 439 34.11 -13.30 29.72
N VAL A 440 34.95 -12.47 29.09
CA VAL A 440 36.35 -12.83 28.80
C VAL A 440 37.19 -12.49 30.02
N LYS A 441 37.79 -13.52 30.61
CA LYS A 441 38.84 -13.39 31.63
C LYS A 441 40.13 -12.98 30.90
N VAL A 442 40.64 -11.79 31.15
CA VAL A 442 41.92 -11.31 30.60
C VAL A 442 43.02 -11.65 31.60
N GLU A 443 43.99 -12.45 31.18
CA GLU A 443 45.33 -12.49 31.79
C GLU A 443 46.30 -11.65 30.95
N PRO A 444 47.25 -10.92 31.57
CA PRO A 444 48.14 -10.02 30.86
C PRO A 444 49.45 -10.71 30.45
N GLY A 445 49.84 -10.61 29.17
CA GLY A 445 51.19 -10.94 28.75
C GLY A 445 51.46 -10.92 27.24
N CYS A 446 52.43 -10.08 26.85
CA CYS A 446 53.23 -10.11 25.60
C CYS A 446 52.72 -9.48 24.28
N LYS A 447 53.14 -8.22 24.08
CA LYS A 447 53.94 -7.63 22.98
C LYS A 447 53.89 -8.21 21.53
N THR A 448 53.47 -7.32 20.60
CA THR A 448 54.00 -6.97 19.23
C THR A 448 54.22 -8.12 18.20
N TRP A 449 53.80 -8.08 16.92
CA TRP A 449 54.07 -7.15 15.80
C TRP A 449 53.03 -7.31 14.65
N ALA A 450 53.03 -6.36 13.72
CA ALA A 450 52.14 -6.20 12.57
C ALA A 450 52.43 -7.12 11.35
N VAL A 451 51.49 -7.09 10.38
CA VAL A 451 51.59 -7.25 8.90
C VAL A 451 50.62 -8.31 8.32
N HIS A 452 49.69 -7.84 7.49
CA HIS A 452 48.88 -8.59 6.50
C HIS A 452 49.73 -8.92 5.25
N PRO A 453 49.49 -10.04 4.51
CA PRO A 453 48.37 -10.10 3.55
C PRO A 453 47.70 -11.48 3.34
N GLU A 454 46.51 -11.42 2.75
CA GLU A 454 45.66 -12.50 2.18
C GLU A 454 46.32 -13.25 0.98
N PRO A 455 45.63 -14.19 0.28
CA PRO A 455 44.80 -15.32 0.74
C PRO A 455 45.22 -16.64 0.07
N THR A 456 45.01 -17.80 0.72
CA THR A 456 45.07 -19.11 0.03
C THR A 456 44.01 -20.08 0.57
N MET A 457 43.41 -20.78 -0.40
CA MET A 457 42.33 -21.78 -0.34
C MET A 457 42.45 -22.88 0.73
N PRO A 458 41.34 -23.58 1.03
CA PRO A 458 41.18 -24.31 2.29
C PRO A 458 41.79 -25.72 2.23
N LEU A 459 42.41 -26.13 3.34
CA LEU A 459 42.75 -27.52 3.63
C LEU A 459 42.16 -27.93 5.00
N PRO A 460 41.89 -29.23 5.19
CA PRO A 460 40.77 -29.71 5.99
C PRO A 460 41.10 -29.76 7.48
N ILE A 461 40.19 -29.25 8.31
CA ILE A 461 40.25 -29.38 9.77
C ILE A 461 39.82 -30.81 10.15
N LYS A 462 40.76 -31.56 10.72
CA LYS A 462 40.49 -32.80 11.45
C LYS A 462 39.84 -32.45 12.80
N VAL A 463 38.54 -32.72 12.95
CA VAL A 463 37.89 -32.71 14.25
C VAL A 463 38.08 -34.08 14.90
N LYS A 464 38.75 -34.08 16.05
CA LYS A 464 38.90 -35.25 16.92
C LYS A 464 37.68 -35.27 17.85
N VAL A 465 36.79 -36.25 17.67
CA VAL A 465 35.70 -36.53 18.63
C VAL A 465 35.92 -37.95 19.13
N GLU A 466 36.04 -38.10 20.44
CA GLU A 466 35.97 -39.38 21.14
C GLU A 466 34.90 -39.30 22.25
N PRO A 467 34.32 -40.45 22.64
CA PRO A 467 32.88 -40.60 22.64
C PRO A 467 32.30 -40.92 24.02
N GLU A 468 31.03 -40.59 24.24
CA GLU A 468 30.14 -41.45 25.02
C GLU A 468 28.88 -41.78 24.22
N CYS A 469 28.71 -43.09 24.03
CA CYS A 469 27.59 -43.83 23.45
C CYS A 469 26.24 -43.43 24.09
N LYS A 470 25.11 -43.48 23.37
CA LYS A 470 24.50 -44.71 22.83
C LYS A 470 23.60 -44.42 21.61
N THR A 471 24.02 -44.97 20.46
CA THR A 471 23.32 -45.83 19.47
C THR A 471 21.78 -45.72 19.36
N TRP A 472 21.13 -45.71 18.19
CA TRP A 472 21.30 -46.64 17.06
C TRP A 472 20.96 -46.05 15.67
N ALA A 473 21.82 -46.41 14.70
CA ALA A 473 21.60 -46.74 13.29
C ALA A 473 20.94 -45.73 12.33
N VAL A 474 21.79 -45.09 11.52
CA VAL A 474 21.51 -44.62 10.15
C VAL A 474 22.38 -45.45 9.20
N HIS A 475 21.84 -45.84 8.04
CA HIS A 475 22.58 -46.10 6.79
C HIS A 475 21.58 -46.13 5.62
N PRO A 476 21.99 -45.85 4.37
CA PRO A 476 22.24 -44.51 3.84
C PRO A 476 21.40 -44.23 2.57
N GLU A 477 21.38 -42.97 2.12
CA GLU A 477 20.91 -42.61 0.78
C GLU A 477 21.77 -43.26 -0.32
N PRO A 478 21.15 -43.60 -1.47
CA PRO A 478 21.83 -43.53 -2.75
C PRO A 478 21.12 -42.54 -3.71
N THR A 479 21.94 -41.60 -4.21
CA THR A 479 22.00 -41.08 -5.59
C THR A 479 20.83 -41.33 -6.55
N MET A 480 20.36 -40.25 -7.19
CA MET A 480 19.42 -40.25 -8.33
C MET A 480 19.75 -41.29 -9.42
N PRO A 481 18.70 -41.82 -10.08
CA PRO A 481 18.51 -41.49 -11.51
C PRO A 481 17.05 -41.21 -11.89
N LEU A 482 16.85 -40.31 -12.87
CA LEU A 482 15.61 -40.16 -13.65
C LEU A 482 15.43 -41.35 -14.62
N PRO A 483 14.32 -41.49 -15.39
CA PRO A 483 12.89 -41.42 -15.04
C PRO A 483 12.10 -42.62 -15.62
N ILE A 484 11.27 -43.34 -14.87
CA ILE A 484 10.31 -44.31 -15.46
C ILE A 484 8.99 -44.36 -14.68
N LYS A 485 7.87 -44.18 -15.41
CA LYS A 485 6.48 -44.50 -15.05
C LYS A 485 6.29 -46.02 -14.88
N VAL A 486 5.63 -46.49 -13.83
CA VAL A 486 4.61 -47.58 -13.90
C VAL A 486 3.59 -47.42 -12.76
N GLU A 487 2.34 -47.73 -13.10
CA GLU A 487 1.09 -47.60 -12.37
C GLU A 487 0.85 -48.63 -11.23
N THR A 488 0.09 -48.15 -10.23
CA THR A 488 -0.95 -48.84 -9.41
C THR A 488 -0.67 -50.19 -8.73
N TRP A 489 -1.10 -50.31 -7.46
CA TRP A 489 -2.29 -51.10 -7.07
C TRP A 489 -2.77 -50.74 -5.65
N ALA A 490 -4.07 -50.91 -5.47
CA ALA A 490 -4.85 -50.57 -4.29
C ALA A 490 -4.94 -51.70 -3.26
N SER A 491 -5.11 -51.35 -1.99
CA SER A 491 -5.89 -52.07 -0.96
C SER A 491 -5.74 -51.30 0.37
N GLY A 492 -6.72 -51.10 1.25
CA GLY A 492 -8.14 -51.44 1.32
C GLY A 492 -8.83 -50.48 2.31
N ARG A 493 -10.04 -50.01 1.97
CA ARG A 493 -11.31 -50.32 2.66
C ARG A 493 -11.30 -50.36 4.20
N LEU A 494 -11.96 -49.37 4.78
CA LEU A 494 -12.92 -49.56 5.87
C LEU A 494 -14.29 -49.03 5.42
N LYS A 495 -15.28 -49.93 5.42
CA LYS A 495 -16.72 -49.67 5.33
C LYS A 495 -17.31 -49.89 6.73
N MET A 496 -18.20 -49.03 7.16
CA MET A 496 -19.44 -49.36 7.89
C MET A 496 -20.36 -48.13 7.75
N GLU A 497 -21.32 -48.11 6.83
CA GLU A 497 -22.67 -48.71 6.82
C GLU A 497 -23.75 -47.83 7.45
N ARG A 498 -24.81 -47.63 6.66
CA ARG A 498 -25.95 -46.72 6.85
C ARG A 498 -27.00 -47.35 7.77
N SER A 499 -27.71 -46.50 8.51
CA SER A 499 -29.09 -46.75 8.92
C SER A 499 -30.04 -45.90 8.06
N LYS A 500 -30.97 -46.57 7.37
CA LYS A 500 -32.16 -46.01 6.71
C LYS A 500 -33.34 -46.14 7.65
N ARG A 501 -34.28 -45.17 7.60
CA ARG A 501 -35.73 -45.43 7.67
C ARG A 501 -36.53 -44.30 7.01
N ASP A 502 -36.96 -44.62 5.80
CA ASP A 502 -38.23 -44.37 5.08
C ASP A 502 -39.26 -43.33 5.57
N SER A 503 -39.48 -42.36 4.68
CA SER A 503 -40.73 -41.86 4.06
C SER A 503 -42.10 -42.02 4.75
N VAL A 504 -42.83 -40.90 4.82
CA VAL A 504 -44.25 -40.82 4.45
C VAL A 504 -44.50 -39.57 3.60
N VAL A 505 -45.06 -39.79 2.42
CA VAL A 505 -45.60 -38.83 1.47
C VAL A 505 -46.99 -38.40 1.95
N ASN A 506 -47.34 -37.11 1.87
CA ASN A 506 -48.71 -36.74 1.52
C ASN A 506 -48.79 -35.37 0.82
N LEU A 507 -49.44 -35.42 -0.34
CA LEU A 507 -49.85 -34.33 -1.21
C LEU A 507 -50.97 -33.51 -0.56
N ALA A 508 -50.95 -32.19 -0.75
CA ALA A 508 -52.10 -31.40 -1.21
C ALA A 508 -51.76 -29.91 -1.28
N SER A 509 -51.69 -29.38 -2.50
CA SER A 509 -51.86 -27.95 -2.78
C SER A 509 -53.34 -27.57 -2.60
N PRO A 510 -53.64 -26.28 -2.33
CA PRO A 510 -54.66 -25.65 -3.15
C PRO A 510 -54.26 -24.27 -3.71
N GLN A 511 -54.90 -24.02 -4.83
CA GLN A 511 -54.81 -22.91 -5.77
C GLN A 511 -55.10 -21.51 -5.21
N ARG A 512 -54.47 -20.54 -5.88
CA ARG A 512 -54.98 -19.21 -6.33
C ARG A 512 -55.92 -18.42 -5.41
N ARG A 513 -55.48 -17.19 -5.11
CA ARG A 513 -56.31 -16.00 -5.38
C ARG A 513 -55.46 -14.80 -5.81
N VAL A 514 -55.58 -14.49 -7.10
CA VAL A 514 -55.20 -13.21 -7.71
C VAL A 514 -56.19 -12.16 -7.20
N ARG A 515 -55.69 -11.04 -6.68
CA ARG A 515 -56.49 -9.82 -6.51
C ARG A 515 -55.80 -8.68 -7.25
N ARG A 516 -56.29 -8.41 -8.46
CA ARG A 516 -56.16 -7.11 -9.13
C ARG A 516 -56.97 -6.08 -8.33
N LYS A 517 -56.38 -4.91 -8.08
CA LYS A 517 -57.13 -3.66 -7.94
C LYS A 517 -56.53 -2.64 -8.92
N ARG A 518 -57.37 -2.17 -9.84
CA ARG A 518 -57.28 -0.84 -10.48
C ARG A 518 -57.36 0.19 -9.33
N GLY A 519 -56.57 1.25 -9.29
CA GLY A 519 -56.53 2.35 -10.26
C GLY A 519 -57.60 3.36 -9.86
N ASP A 520 -57.18 4.50 -9.32
CA ASP A 520 -57.78 5.84 -9.47
C ASP A 520 -56.89 6.88 -8.74
N CYS A 521 -56.65 8.00 -9.44
CA CYS A 521 -55.80 9.17 -9.15
C CYS A 521 -54.29 9.04 -9.35
#